data_AF-A0AAN8WWN8-F1
#
_entry.id   AF-A0AAN8WWN8-F1
#
_cell.length_a   1.000
_cell.length_b   1.000
_cell.length_c   1.000
_cell.angle_alpha   90.00
_cell.angle_beta   90.00
_cell.angle_gamma   90.00
#
_symmetry.space_group_name_H-M   'P 1'
#
loop_
_entity.id
_entity.type
_entity.pdbx_description
1 polymer ?
#
loop_
_entity_poly.entity_id
_entity_poly.type
_entity_poly.pdbx_seq_one_letter_code
_entity_poly.pdbx_strand_id
1 'polypeptide(L)' 'SQAAAQRAGGGAAGAKHSAANQKLGMSLEEAKQIINLEELDPEKIQKNYEYLFKVNDKKEGGSFYIQSK' A
#
# COMPACT_ATOMS: atom_id res chain seq x y z
N SER A 1 -20.11 -2.56 -0.92
CA SER A 1 -19.56 -2.20 -2.25
C SER A 1 -19.30 -3.46 -3.07
N GLN A 2 -20.13 -3.78 -4.06
CA GLN A 2 -19.98 -5.01 -4.86
C GLN A 2 -18.75 -4.99 -5.80
N ALA A 3 -18.25 -3.80 -6.16
CA ALA A 3 -17.09 -3.62 -7.03
C ALA A 3 -15.73 -4.05 -6.41
N ALA A 4 -15.62 -4.10 -5.08
CA ALA A 4 -14.41 -4.60 -4.41
C ALA A 4 -14.38 -6.14 -4.37
N ALA A 5 -15.55 -6.76 -4.18
CA ALA A 5 -15.70 -8.21 -4.18
C ALA A 5 -15.45 -8.84 -5.57
N GLN A 6 -15.74 -8.12 -6.65
CA GLN A 6 -15.42 -8.57 -8.01
C GLN A 6 -13.92 -8.51 -8.31
N ARG A 7 -13.21 -7.46 -7.86
CA ARG A 7 -11.75 -7.32 -8.04
C ARG A 7 -10.94 -8.34 -7.26
N ALA A 8 -11.43 -8.78 -6.10
CA ALA A 8 -10.77 -9.82 -5.29
C ALA A 8 -10.91 -11.25 -5.87
N GLY A 9 -11.54 -11.44 -7.04
CA GLY A 9 -11.80 -12.75 -7.62
C GLY A 9 -13.03 -13.41 -6.98
N GLY A 10 -14.23 -13.09 -7.48
CA GLY A 10 -15.49 -13.53 -6.89
C GLY A 10 -15.55 -15.03 -6.55
N GLY A 11 -16.09 -15.37 -5.38
CA GLY A 11 -16.25 -16.73 -4.87
C GLY A 11 -15.35 -17.06 -3.67
N ALA A 12 -15.22 -18.35 -3.33
CA ALA A 12 -14.47 -18.81 -2.16
C ALA A 12 -12.96 -18.48 -2.22
N ALA A 13 -12.39 -18.35 -3.42
CA ALA A 13 -11.00 -17.95 -3.62
C ALA A 13 -10.76 -16.47 -3.26
N GLY A 14 -11.63 -15.55 -3.68
CA GLY A 14 -11.53 -14.15 -3.29
C GLY A 14 -11.83 -13.90 -1.82
N ALA A 15 -12.69 -14.70 -1.21
CA ALA A 15 -12.88 -14.68 0.24
C ALA A 15 -11.59 -15.08 0.99
N LYS A 16 -10.86 -16.09 0.50
CA LYS A 16 -9.56 -16.50 1.06
C LYS A 16 -8.47 -15.43 0.85
N HIS A 17 -8.39 -14.83 -0.34
CA HIS A 17 -7.45 -13.73 -0.60
C HIS A 17 -7.76 -12.50 0.25
N SER A 18 -9.03 -12.12 0.38
CA SER A 18 -9.44 -11.02 1.25
C SER A 18 -9.10 -11.31 2.71
N ALA A 19 -9.36 -12.53 3.20
CA ALA A 19 -8.98 -12.92 4.57
C ALA A 19 -7.47 -12.95 4.79
N ALA A 20 -6.69 -13.39 3.80
CA ALA A 20 -5.22 -13.36 3.86
C ALA A 20 -4.68 -11.92 3.89
N ASN A 21 -5.22 -11.02 3.06
CA ASN A 21 -4.86 -9.60 3.05
C ASN A 21 -5.27 -8.91 4.36
N GLN A 22 -6.44 -9.23 4.92
CA GLN A 22 -6.86 -8.74 6.24
C GLN A 22 -5.93 -9.24 7.35
N LYS A 23 -5.42 -10.47 7.25
CA LYS A 23 -4.48 -11.05 8.21
C LYS A 23 -3.06 -10.47 8.09
N LEU A 24 -2.64 -10.12 6.87
CA LEU A 24 -1.34 -9.49 6.58
C LEU A 24 -1.37 -7.96 6.72
N GLY A 25 -2.55 -7.37 6.85
CA GLY A 25 -2.77 -5.93 7.02
C GLY A 25 -2.64 -5.10 5.75
N MET A 26 -2.31 -5.71 4.59
CA MET A 26 -2.15 -5.01 3.30
C MET A 26 -2.22 -6.00 2.14
N SER A 27 -2.89 -5.62 1.05
CA SER A 27 -2.86 -6.32 -0.23
C SER A 27 -1.69 -5.89 -1.12
N LEU A 28 -1.32 -6.72 -2.09
CA LEU A 28 -0.27 -6.37 -3.06
C LEU A 28 -0.64 -5.14 -3.90
N GLU A 29 -1.92 -4.94 -4.23
CA GLU A 29 -2.36 -3.73 -4.94
C GLU A 29 -2.21 -2.48 -4.09
N GLU A 30 -2.56 -2.56 -2.80
CA GLU A 30 -2.34 -1.44 -1.86
C GLU A 30 -0.84 -1.14 -1.71
N ALA A 31 0.01 -2.16 -1.61
CA ALA A 31 1.46 -1.98 -1.56
C ALA A 31 2.00 -1.27 -2.82
N LYS A 32 1.53 -1.65 -4.01
CA LYS A 32 1.89 -0.99 -5.26
C LYS A 32 1.45 0.47 -5.28
N GLN A 33 0.24 0.77 -4.81
CA GLN A 33 -0.27 2.14 -4.73
C GLN A 33 0.53 3.00 -3.75
N ILE A 34 0.86 2.45 -2.57
CA ILE A 34 1.66 3.15 -1.55
C ILE A 34 3.06 3.51 -2.08
N ILE A 35 3.71 2.58 -2.80
CA ILE A 35 5.05 2.78 -3.37
C ILE A 35 5.00 3.49 -4.74
N ASN A 36 3.80 3.82 -5.23
CA ASN A 36 3.53 4.43 -6.53
C ASN A 36 4.19 3.66 -7.69
N LEU A 37 3.77 2.40 -7.87
CA LEU A 37 4.28 1.48 -8.88
C LEU A 37 3.14 0.88 -9.71
N GLU A 38 3.33 0.84 -11.03
CA GLU A 38 2.42 0.15 -11.95
C GLU A 38 2.83 -1.33 -12.12
N GLU A 39 4.13 -1.57 -12.26
CA GLU A 39 4.73 -2.90 -12.44
C GLU A 39 5.70 -3.25 -11.31
N LEU A 40 5.89 -4.55 -11.05
CA LEU A 40 6.82 -5.03 -10.04
C LEU A 40 8.24 -5.06 -10.61
N ASP A 41 8.90 -3.91 -10.49
CA ASP A 41 10.29 -3.73 -10.87
C ASP A 41 11.15 -3.54 -9.60
N PRO A 42 12.06 -4.48 -9.28
CA PRO A 42 12.89 -4.42 -8.07
C PRO A 42 13.67 -3.12 -7.92
N GLU A 43 14.18 -2.54 -9.01
CA GLU A 43 14.97 -1.31 -8.97
C GLU A 43 14.09 -0.12 -8.60
N LYS A 44 12.89 -0.04 -9.21
CA LYS A 44 11.92 1.02 -8.90
C LYS A 44 11.35 0.89 -7.49
N ILE A 45 11.12 -0.34 -7.03
CA ILE A 45 10.68 -0.62 -5.66
C ILE A 45 11.68 -0.04 -4.67
N GLN A 46 12.96 -0.38 -4.81
CA GLN A 46 14.00 0.09 -3.89
C GLN A 46 14.09 1.62 -3.90
N LYS A 47 14.16 2.22 -5.09
CA LYS A 47 14.29 3.68 -5.24
C LYS A 47 13.10 4.44 -4.64
N ASN A 48 11.87 4.03 -4.94
CA ASN A 48 10.68 4.70 -4.44
C ASN A 48 10.50 4.46 -2.94
N TYR A 49 10.82 3.26 -2.45
CA TYR A 49 10.82 2.95 -1.03
C TYR A 49 11.78 3.86 -0.27
N GLU A 50 13.04 3.97 -0.70
CA GLU A 50 14.03 4.83 -0.04
C GLU A 50 13.60 6.30 -0.03
N TYR A 51 13.09 6.80 -1.15
CA TYR A 51 12.59 8.16 -1.26
C TYR A 51 11.41 8.43 -0.31
N LEU A 52 10.36 7.60 -0.38
CA LEU A 52 9.17 7.76 0.45
C LEU A 52 9.49 7.56 1.93
N PHE A 53 10.36 6.61 2.27
CA PHE A 53 10.80 6.37 3.64
C PHE A 53 11.55 7.59 4.19
N LYS A 54 12.49 8.15 3.43
CA LYS A 54 13.25 9.34 3.83
C LYS A 54 12.36 10.56 4.02
N VAL A 55 11.41 10.80 3.11
CA VAL A 55 10.49 11.96 3.20
C VAL A 55 9.47 11.80 4.34
N ASN A 56 9.09 10.57 4.68
CA ASN A 56 8.18 10.30 5.80
C ASN A 56 8.89 10.12 7.15
N ASP A 57 10.24 10.16 7.20
CA ASP A 57 10.97 10.10 8.46
C ASP A 57 10.59 11.32 9.31
N LYS A 58 10.05 11.06 10.50
CA LYS A 58 9.62 12.07 11.46
C LYS A 58 10.74 13.03 11.83
N LYS A 59 12.00 12.59 11.72
CA LYS A 59 13.20 13.40 12.01
C LYS A 59 13.53 14.41 10.93
N GLU A 60 13.16 14.16 9.68
CA GLU A 60 13.51 14.98 8.51
C GLU A 60 12.41 15.94 8.06
N GLY A 61 11.21 15.88 8.68
CA GLY A 61 10.11 16.77 8.31
C GLY A 61 8.73 16.29 8.70
N GLY A 62 8.58 15.69 9.90
CA GLY A 62 7.26 15.36 10.44
C GLY A 62 6.35 16.59 10.43
N SER A 63 5.27 16.51 9.65
CA SER A 63 4.27 17.55 9.39
C SER A 63 4.09 18.59 10.52
N PHE A 64 4.75 19.75 10.37
CA PHE A 64 4.44 20.96 11.15
C PHE A 64 2.97 21.41 10.94
N TYR A 65 2.34 20.95 9.85
CA TYR A 65 0.95 21.26 9.53
C TYR A 65 -0.07 20.56 10.45
N ILE A 66 0.30 19.45 11.12
CA ILE A 66 -0.62 18.70 11.99
C ILE A 66 -0.58 19.17 13.46
N GLN A 67 0.41 19.97 13.87
CA GLN A 67 0.47 20.52 15.24
C GLN A 67 -0.15 21.91 15.40
N SER A 68 -0.57 22.55 14.30
CA SER A 68 -0.99 23.96 14.29
C SER A 68 -2.51 24.17 14.34
N LYS A 69 -3.30 23.15 14.67
CA LYS A 69 -4.77 23.27 14.81
C LYS A 69 -5.26 22.79 16.17
#